data_AF-A0A553ZI48-F1
#
_entry.id   AF-A0A553ZI48-F1
#
_cell.length_a   1.000
_cell.length_b   1.000
_cell.length_c   1.000
_cell.angle_alpha   90.00
_cell.angle_beta   90.00
_cell.angle_gamma   90.00
#
_symmetry.space_group_name_H-M   'P 1'
#
loop_
_entity.id
_entity.type
_entity.pdbx_description
1 polymer ?
#
loop_
_entity_poly.entity_id
_entity_poly.type
_entity_poly.pdbx_seq_one_letter_code
_entity_poly.pdbx_strand_id
1 'polypeptide(L)'
;MTGIDETLWNTDIGPSDYSGGEETYHGAVLEQYKLCVEMADRVSSRRNLTNTFFLTLNTAVVAAAAAGGGIHGSLWVRLAGLVILLTQCLAWFVTMRSYRQLNAAKYAVIGALERRLPALAYSDAEWGALGEGRDWRRYLPLTHVEQWVPLIFAAAYVVGFLATVA
;
A
#
# COMPACT_ATOMS: atom_id res chain seq x y z
N MET A 1 -0.85 -8.02 -15.80
CA MET A 1 -2.32 -8.09 -15.72
C MET A 1 -2.86 -8.06 -17.15
N THR A 2 -2.76 -9.17 -17.86
CA THR A 2 -3.30 -9.35 -19.21
C THR A 2 -4.83 -9.54 -19.08
N GLY A 3 -5.61 -8.79 -19.85
CA GLY A 3 -7.08 -8.93 -19.88
C GLY A 3 -7.89 -7.85 -19.15
N ILE A 4 -7.26 -6.82 -18.54
CA ILE A 4 -8.05 -5.76 -17.88
C ILE A 4 -8.94 -5.03 -18.88
N ASP A 5 -8.45 -4.84 -20.10
CA ASP A 5 -9.19 -4.23 -21.21
C ASP A 5 -10.42 -5.03 -21.64
N GLU A 6 -10.38 -6.35 -21.52
CA GLU A 6 -11.49 -7.24 -21.87
C GLU A 6 -12.61 -7.16 -20.83
N THR A 7 -12.27 -6.87 -19.56
CA THR A 7 -13.22 -6.87 -18.44
C THR A 7 -13.66 -5.47 -17.98
N LEU A 8 -12.94 -4.41 -18.37
CA LEU A 8 -13.19 -3.06 -17.89
C LEU A 8 -14.43 -2.43 -18.52
N TRP A 9 -14.61 -2.63 -19.82
CA TRP A 9 -15.64 -1.93 -20.60
C TRP A 9 -16.94 -2.73 -20.61
N ASN A 10 -18.01 -2.11 -20.13
CA ASN A 10 -19.34 -2.68 -20.27
C ASN A 10 -19.79 -2.61 -21.73
N THR A 11 -20.02 -3.77 -22.36
CA THR A 11 -20.46 -3.88 -23.75
C THR A 11 -21.95 -3.56 -23.95
N ASP A 12 -22.74 -3.58 -22.88
CA ASP A 12 -24.19 -3.37 -22.92
C ASP A 12 -24.56 -1.88 -22.87
N ILE A 13 -23.59 -0.99 -22.64
CA ILE A 13 -23.80 0.45 -22.52
C ILE A 13 -22.82 1.20 -23.43
N GLY A 14 -23.36 1.91 -24.42
CA GLY A 14 -22.62 2.73 -25.37
C GLY A 14 -23.10 4.19 -25.41
N PRO A 15 -22.54 5.00 -26.33
CA PRO A 15 -22.95 6.40 -26.49
C PRO A 15 -24.42 6.60 -26.81
N SER A 16 -25.05 5.65 -27.52
CA SER A 16 -26.48 5.70 -27.89
C SER A 16 -27.43 5.62 -26.70
N ASP A 17 -26.96 5.09 -25.56
CA ASP A 17 -27.76 4.96 -24.34
C ASP A 17 -27.80 6.26 -23.51
N TYR A 18 -27.03 7.27 -23.93
CA TYR A 18 -26.97 8.57 -23.28
C TYR A 18 -27.73 9.63 -24.08
N SER A 19 -28.52 10.46 -23.40
CA SER A 19 -29.35 11.50 -24.04
C SER A 19 -28.55 12.55 -24.82
N GLY A 20 -27.29 12.78 -24.46
CA GLY A 20 -26.37 13.68 -25.17
C GLY A 20 -25.37 12.95 -26.07
N GLY A 21 -25.55 11.65 -26.33
CA GLY A 21 -24.67 10.86 -27.18
C GLY A 21 -23.24 10.76 -26.65
N GLU A 22 -22.27 10.87 -27.56
CA GLU A 22 -20.84 10.71 -27.28
C GLU A 22 -20.29 11.71 -26.26
N GLU A 23 -20.73 12.97 -26.28
CA GLU A 23 -20.23 13.99 -25.36
C GLU A 23 -20.52 13.61 -23.90
N THR A 24 -21.77 13.24 -23.62
CA THR A 24 -22.19 12.82 -22.27
C THR A 24 -21.56 11.49 -21.85
N TYR A 25 -21.35 10.57 -22.79
CA TYR A 25 -20.68 9.30 -22.52
C TYR A 25 -19.19 9.52 -22.16
N HIS A 26 -18.47 10.34 -22.92
CA HIS A 26 -17.09 10.72 -22.59
C HIS A 26 -17.00 11.47 -21.25
N GLY A 27 -17.99 12.32 -20.95
CA GLY A 27 -18.14 12.93 -19.63
C GLY A 27 -18.26 11.89 -18.51
N ALA A 28 -19.07 10.85 -18.69
CA ALA A 28 -19.22 9.76 -17.72
C ALA A 28 -17.91 8.96 -17.53
N VAL A 29 -17.17 8.69 -18.61
CA VAL A 29 -15.84 8.04 -18.54
C VAL A 29 -14.85 8.90 -17.75
N LEU A 30 -14.83 10.21 -18.00
CA LEU A 30 -13.99 11.15 -17.27
C LEU A 30 -14.34 11.20 -15.77
N GLU A 31 -15.62 11.19 -15.42
CA GLU A 31 -16.05 11.14 -14.02
C GLU A 31 -15.66 9.83 -13.33
N GLN A 32 -15.81 8.68 -13.99
CA GLN A 32 -15.33 7.40 -13.47
C GLN A 32 -13.82 7.40 -13.25
N TYR A 33 -13.06 7.97 -14.19
CA TYR A 33 -11.62 8.15 -14.06
C TYR A 33 -11.25 8.99 -12.83
N LYS A 34 -11.87 10.17 -12.66
CA LYS A 34 -11.65 11.04 -11.49
C LYS A 34 -11.92 10.32 -10.17
N LEU A 35 -13.05 9.61 -10.07
CA LEU A 35 -13.40 8.83 -8.89
C LEU A 35 -12.40 7.70 -8.62
N CYS A 36 -11.92 7.02 -9.66
CA CYS A 36 -10.90 5.98 -9.53
C CYS A 36 -9.57 6.54 -9.02
N VAL A 37 -9.11 7.68 -9.57
CA VAL A 37 -7.91 8.39 -9.13
C VAL A 37 -8.03 8.83 -7.67
N GLU A 38 -9.15 9.47 -7.30
CA GLU A 38 -9.38 9.89 -5.92
C GLU A 38 -9.38 8.69 -4.95
N MET A 39 -10.02 7.58 -5.35
CA MET A 39 -10.02 6.37 -4.54
C MET A 39 -8.65 5.71 -4.43
N ALA A 40 -7.78 5.81 -5.45
CA ALA A 40 -6.40 5.35 -5.36
C ALA A 40 -5.58 6.20 -4.39
N ASP A 41 -5.73 7.53 -4.44
CA ASP A 41 -5.07 8.45 -3.51
C ASP A 41 -5.52 8.22 -2.05
N ARG A 42 -6.83 8.10 -1.82
CA ARG A 42 -7.37 7.78 -0.48
C ARG A 42 -6.80 6.49 0.10
N VAL A 43 -6.55 5.47 -0.72
CA VAL A 43 -5.93 4.22 -0.26
C VAL A 43 -4.46 4.42 0.09
N SER A 44 -3.72 5.20 -0.69
CA SER A 44 -2.35 5.60 -0.36
C SER A 44 -2.28 6.37 0.96
N SER A 45 -3.21 7.29 1.21
CA SER A 45 -3.33 8.00 2.49
C SER A 45 -3.61 7.05 3.65
N ARG A 46 -4.56 6.10 3.48
CA ARG A 46 -4.84 5.06 4.49
C ARG A 46 -3.60 4.20 4.80
N ARG A 47 -2.82 3.81 3.78
CA ARG A 47 -1.56 3.07 3.96
C ARG A 47 -0.58 3.84 4.85
N ASN A 48 -0.41 5.14 4.60
CA ASN A 48 0.48 5.99 5.39
C ASN A 48 0.03 6.08 6.86
N LEU A 49 -1.27 6.29 7.10
CA LEU A 49 -1.83 6.29 8.45
C LEU A 49 -1.60 4.95 9.18
N THR A 50 -1.85 3.83 8.50
CA THR A 50 -1.59 2.49 9.07
C THR A 50 -0.10 2.29 9.39
N ASN A 51 0.79 2.75 8.50
CA ASN A 51 2.24 2.67 8.73
C ASN A 51 2.65 3.49 9.97
N THR A 52 2.14 4.71 10.09
CA THR A 52 2.40 5.59 11.24
C THR A 52 1.86 5.00 12.54
N PHE A 53 0.66 4.39 12.51
CA PHE A 53 0.10 3.68 13.66
C PHE A 53 1.02 2.57 14.18
N PHE A 54 1.45 1.65 13.31
CA PHE A 54 2.33 0.56 13.72
C PHE A 54 3.70 1.06 14.17
N LEU A 55 4.28 2.04 13.48
CA LEU A 55 5.55 2.65 13.90
C LEU A 55 5.44 3.22 15.32
N THR A 56 4.35 3.95 15.60
CA THR A 56 4.10 4.58 16.90
C THR A 56 3.93 3.52 17.98
N LEU A 57 3.12 2.50 17.72
CA LEU A 57 2.89 1.39 18.64
C LEU A 57 4.20 0.66 19.00
N ASN A 58 4.99 0.27 18.00
CA ASN A 58 6.24 -0.46 18.22
C ASN A 58 7.29 0.42 18.92
N THR A 59 7.36 1.71 18.59
CA THR A 59 8.24 2.67 19.26
C THR A 59 7.85 2.84 20.73
N ALA A 60 6.55 2.94 21.02
CA ALA A 60 6.04 3.04 22.39
C ALA A 60 6.37 1.80 23.22
N VAL A 61 6.26 0.60 22.64
CA VAL A 61 6.67 -0.66 23.29
C VAL A 61 8.17 -0.63 23.63
N VAL A 62 9.02 -0.27 22.67
CA VAL A 62 10.48 -0.20 22.88
C VAL A 62 10.82 0.82 23.96
N ALA A 63 10.21 2.00 23.92
CA ALA A 63 10.41 3.04 24.91
C ALA A 63 9.98 2.60 26.32
N ALA A 64 8.82 1.95 26.43
CA ALA A 64 8.33 1.42 27.71
C ALA A 64 9.25 0.33 28.28
N ALA A 65 9.72 -0.59 27.43
CA ALA A 65 10.68 -1.62 27.83
C ALA A 65 12.01 -1.01 28.30
N ALA A 66 12.54 0.00 27.59
CA ALA A 66 13.77 0.69 27.97
C ALA A 66 13.62 1.46 29.29
N ALA A 67 12.53 2.21 29.45
CA ALA A 67 12.25 2.98 30.66
C ALA A 67 12.01 2.10 31.89
N GLY A 68 11.42 0.90 31.70
CA GLY A 68 11.20 -0.09 32.75
C GLY A 68 12.45 -0.91 33.13
N GLY A 69 13.61 -0.64 32.52
CA GLY A 69 14.84 -1.40 32.77
C GLY A 69 14.81 -2.83 32.19
N GLY A 70 14.02 -3.05 31.13
CA GLY A 70 13.84 -4.34 30.47
C GLY A 70 12.48 -5.00 30.74
N ILE A 71 12.26 -6.15 30.10
CA ILE A 71 11.05 -6.95 30.30
C ILE A 71 11.30 -7.96 31.42
N HIS A 72 10.64 -7.76 32.55
CA HIS A 72 10.74 -8.62 33.73
C HIS A 72 9.63 -9.67 33.75
N GLY A 73 9.88 -10.83 34.36
CA GLY A 73 8.88 -11.88 34.55
C GLY A 73 9.39 -13.29 34.22
N SER A 74 8.52 -14.29 34.43
CA SER A 74 8.83 -15.67 34.09
C SER A 74 9.12 -15.82 32.58
N LEU A 75 9.88 -16.87 32.21
CA LEU A 75 10.19 -17.15 30.81
C LEU A 75 8.93 -17.22 29.94
N TRP A 76 7.85 -17.81 30.45
CA TRP A 76 6.56 -17.91 29.75
C TRP A 76 5.92 -16.55 29.48
N VAL A 77 5.98 -15.61 30.42
CA VAL A 77 5.45 -14.24 30.22
C VAL A 77 6.26 -13.51 29.14
N ARG A 78 7.59 -13.63 29.17
CA ARG A 78 8.47 -13.04 28.15
C ARG A 78 8.24 -13.64 26.76
N LEU A 79 8.08 -14.96 26.68
CA LEU A 79 7.74 -15.67 25.44
C LEU A 79 6.39 -15.23 24.88
N ALA A 80 5.36 -15.13 25.74
CA ALA A 80 4.05 -14.64 25.32
C ALA A 80 4.14 -13.21 24.77
N GLY A 81 4.89 -12.33 25.43
CA GLY A 81 5.16 -10.97 24.94
C GLY A 81 5.86 -10.96 23.58
N LEU A 82 6.90 -11.78 23.39
CA LEU A 82 7.60 -11.91 22.11
C LEU A 82 6.64 -12.36 21.00
N VAL A 83 5.81 -13.38 21.23
CA VAL A 83 4.85 -13.88 20.24
C VAL A 83 3.85 -12.80 19.84
N ILE A 84 3.36 -12.01 20.80
CA ILE A 84 2.45 -10.89 20.52
C ILE A 84 3.13 -9.85 19.62
N LEU A 85 4.36 -9.44 19.96
CA LEU A 85 5.11 -8.45 19.19
C LEU A 85 5.43 -8.93 17.77
N LEU A 86 5.88 -10.18 17.62
CA LEU A 86 6.14 -10.76 16.30
C LEU A 86 4.86 -10.87 15.46
N THR A 87 3.73 -11.22 16.09
CA THR A 87 2.43 -11.25 15.41
C THR A 87 2.02 -9.86 14.93
N GLN A 88 2.26 -8.81 15.73
CA GLN A 88 2.03 -7.42 15.33
C GLN A 88 2.93 -7.00 14.16
N CYS A 89 4.21 -7.35 14.17
CA CYS A 89 5.11 -7.09 13.03
C CYS A 89 4.66 -7.82 11.76
N LEU A 90 4.21 -9.08 11.87
CA LEU A 90 3.66 -9.83 10.75
C LEU A 90 2.39 -9.19 10.20
N ALA A 91 1.46 -8.78 11.08
CA ALA A 91 0.23 -8.10 10.70
C ALA A 91 0.53 -6.78 9.97
N TRP A 92 1.51 -6.01 10.44
CA TRP A 92 1.98 -4.79 9.79
C TRP A 92 2.50 -5.09 8.38
N PHE A 93 3.41 -6.06 8.24
CA PHE A 93 3.98 -6.45 6.96
C PHE A 93 2.92 -6.89 5.94
N VAL A 94 2.00 -7.78 6.35
CA VAL A 94 0.91 -8.28 5.51
C VAL A 94 -0.01 -7.14 5.07
N THR A 95 -0.33 -6.21 5.98
CA THR A 95 -1.17 -5.05 5.67
C THR A 95 -0.51 -4.14 4.64
N MET A 96 0.78 -3.84 4.77
CA MET A 96 1.52 -3.04 3.78
C MET A 96 1.58 -3.73 2.41
N ARG A 97 1.76 -5.06 2.39
CA ARG A 97 1.73 -5.84 1.15
C ARG A 97 0.37 -5.79 0.48
N SER A 98 -0.72 -5.90 1.24
CA SER A 98 -2.10 -5.82 0.74
C SER A 98 -2.38 -4.46 0.10
N TYR A 99 -2.03 -3.35 0.77
CA TYR A 99 -2.19 -2.01 0.20
C TYR A 99 -1.42 -1.83 -1.10
N ARG A 100 -0.19 -2.35 -1.21
CA ARG A 100 0.58 -2.31 -2.45
C ARG A 100 -0.14 -3.04 -3.59
N GLN A 101 -0.64 -4.25 -3.33
CA GLN A 101 -1.36 -5.04 -4.33
C GLN A 101 -2.65 -4.35 -4.79
N LEU A 102 -3.41 -3.80 -3.84
CA LEU A 102 -4.65 -3.07 -4.14
C LEU A 102 -4.38 -1.82 -4.98
N ASN A 103 -3.36 -1.03 -4.62
CA ASN A 103 -3.00 0.16 -5.39
C ASN A 103 -2.51 -0.21 -6.80
N ALA A 104 -1.68 -1.25 -6.94
CA ALA A 104 -1.25 -1.71 -8.26
C ALA A 104 -2.45 -2.07 -9.16
N ALA A 105 -3.46 -2.76 -8.61
CA ALA A 105 -4.68 -3.06 -9.36
C ALA A 105 -5.49 -1.79 -9.71
N LYS A 106 -5.60 -0.83 -8.79
CA LYS A 106 -6.30 0.44 -9.05
C LYS A 106 -5.61 1.27 -10.13
N TYR A 107 -4.29 1.39 -10.09
CA TYR A 107 -3.54 2.11 -11.14
C TYR A 107 -3.64 1.42 -12.50
N ALA A 108 -3.75 0.09 -12.55
CA ALA A 108 -4.01 -0.61 -13.81
C ALA A 108 -5.37 -0.23 -14.42
N VAL A 109 -6.42 -0.13 -13.58
CA VAL A 109 -7.75 0.35 -14.03
C VAL A 109 -7.69 1.80 -14.48
N ILE A 110 -7.03 2.67 -13.70
CA ILE A 110 -6.86 4.09 -14.04
C ILE A 110 -6.19 4.23 -15.42
N GLY A 111 -5.08 3.54 -15.64
CA GLY A 111 -4.37 3.59 -16.93
C GLY A 111 -5.20 3.05 -18.09
N ALA A 112 -6.03 2.04 -17.86
CA ALA A 112 -6.92 1.52 -18.89
C ALA A 112 -8.07 2.50 -19.23
N LEU A 113 -8.64 3.20 -18.24
CA LEU A 113 -9.60 4.29 -18.45
C LEU A 113 -8.95 5.47 -19.20
N GLU A 114 -7.71 5.79 -18.84
CA GLU A 114 -6.96 6.92 -19.38
C GLU A 114 -6.73 6.82 -20.90
N ARG A 115 -6.71 5.60 -21.47
CA ARG A 115 -6.63 5.39 -22.93
C ARG A 115 -7.83 5.94 -23.72
N ARG A 116 -8.94 6.26 -23.07
CA ARG A 116 -10.08 6.97 -23.70
C ARG A 116 -10.07 8.48 -23.45
N LEU A 117 -9.06 8.99 -22.73
CA LEU A 117 -8.89 10.40 -22.44
C LEU A 117 -7.82 11.01 -23.36
N PRO A 118 -7.81 12.36 -23.52
CA PRO A 118 -6.85 13.02 -24.42
C PRO A 118 -5.39 12.90 -24.00
N ALA A 119 -5.10 12.61 -22.73
CA ALA A 119 -3.75 12.55 -22.19
C ALA A 119 -3.56 11.32 -21.30
N LEU A 120 -2.40 10.68 -21.45
CA LEU A 120 -1.92 9.54 -20.64
C LEU A 120 -1.03 10.05 -19.49
N ALA A 121 -1.57 10.94 -18.67
CA ALA A 121 -0.85 11.64 -17.60
C ALA A 121 -0.20 10.67 -16.59
N TYR A 122 -0.92 9.66 -16.11
CA TYR A 122 -0.38 8.72 -15.10
C TYR A 122 0.24 7.47 -15.73
N SER A 123 -0.44 6.86 -16.70
CA SER A 123 -0.02 5.57 -17.25
C SER A 123 1.24 5.63 -18.12
N ASP A 124 1.46 6.73 -18.83
CA ASP A 124 2.60 6.90 -19.75
C ASP A 124 3.53 8.03 -19.30
N ALA A 125 3.00 9.25 -19.09
CA ALA A 125 3.84 10.40 -18.77
C ALA A 125 4.51 10.29 -17.40
N GLU A 126 3.76 10.10 -16.31
CA GLU A 126 4.34 9.96 -14.97
C GLU A 126 5.15 8.65 -14.86
N TRP A 127 4.57 7.52 -15.25
CA TRP A 127 5.25 6.23 -15.13
C TRP A 127 6.53 6.16 -15.99
N GLY A 128 6.51 6.71 -17.20
CA GLY A 128 7.66 6.85 -18.08
C GLY A 128 8.73 7.79 -17.51
N ALA A 129 8.33 8.92 -16.93
CA ALA A 129 9.25 9.84 -16.23
C ALA A 129 9.96 9.16 -15.04
N LEU A 130 9.25 8.28 -14.34
CA LEU A 130 9.79 7.45 -13.25
C LEU A 130 10.65 6.26 -13.76
N GLY A 131 10.82 6.12 -15.08
CA GLY A 131 11.65 5.08 -15.69
C GLY A 131 11.00 3.70 -15.70
N GLU A 132 9.67 3.63 -15.63
CA GLU A 132 8.86 2.41 -15.76
C GLU A 132 9.24 1.29 -14.76
N GLY A 133 9.85 1.65 -13.63
CA GLY A 133 10.38 0.70 -12.64
C GLY A 133 11.65 -0.04 -13.08
N ARG A 134 12.29 0.37 -14.19
CA ARG A 134 13.52 -0.23 -14.73
C ARG A 134 14.77 0.45 -14.17
N ASP A 135 14.66 1.71 -13.78
CA ASP A 135 15.78 2.52 -13.29
C ASP A 135 15.59 2.90 -11.82
N TRP A 136 16.23 2.14 -10.92
CA TRP A 136 16.20 2.40 -9.49
C TRP A 136 16.80 3.77 -9.11
N ARG A 137 17.64 4.36 -9.98
CA ARG A 137 18.20 5.70 -9.73
C ARG A 137 17.20 6.82 -10.00
N ARG A 138 16.21 6.56 -10.87
CA ARG A 138 15.12 7.52 -11.16
C ARG A 138 14.01 7.43 -10.12
N TYR A 139 13.66 6.22 -9.70
CA TYR A 139 12.62 6.02 -8.71
C TYR A 139 12.92 4.83 -7.79
N LEU A 140 13.07 5.13 -6.50
CA LEU A 140 13.09 4.15 -5.42
C LEU A 140 11.69 4.07 -4.81
N PRO A 141 10.95 2.97 -5.01
CA PRO A 141 9.62 2.85 -4.44
C PRO A 141 9.74 2.80 -2.90
N LEU A 142 9.23 3.83 -2.22
CA LEU A 142 9.23 3.91 -0.75
C LEU A 142 8.57 2.68 -0.10
N THR A 143 7.68 2.01 -0.83
CA THR A 143 7.02 0.78 -0.37
C THR A 143 7.99 -0.36 -0.06
N HIS A 144 9.16 -0.41 -0.68
CA HIS A 144 10.18 -1.37 -0.28
C HIS A 144 10.71 -1.05 1.11
N VAL A 145 11.06 0.22 1.36
CA VAL A 145 11.55 0.67 2.67
C VAL A 145 10.51 0.43 3.76
N GLU A 146 9.25 0.80 3.53
CA GLU A 146 8.12 0.57 4.45
C GLU A 146 7.94 -0.92 4.81
N GLN A 147 8.25 -1.85 3.89
CA GLN A 147 8.15 -3.29 4.14
C GLN A 147 9.31 -3.87 4.96
N TRP A 148 10.47 -3.20 5.00
CA TRP A 148 11.61 -3.64 5.82
C TRP A 148 11.47 -3.22 7.28
N VAL A 149 10.76 -2.13 7.57
CA VAL A 149 10.60 -1.62 8.95
C VAL A 149 10.01 -2.68 9.91
N PRO A 150 8.91 -3.40 9.59
CA PRO A 150 8.40 -4.46 10.46
C PRO A 150 9.43 -5.57 10.72
N LEU A 151 10.27 -5.92 9.73
CA LEU A 151 11.30 -6.95 9.85
C LEU A 151 12.42 -6.50 10.78
N ILE A 152 12.80 -5.22 10.74
CA ILE A 152 13.79 -4.63 11.64
C ILE A 152 13.28 -4.68 13.09
N PHE A 153 12.02 -4.30 13.35
CA PHE A 153 11.43 -4.43 14.68
C PHE A 153 11.34 -5.88 15.14
N ALA A 154 10.91 -6.80 14.28
CA ALA A 154 10.87 -8.22 14.61
C ALA A 154 12.25 -8.76 14.99
N ALA A 155 13.29 -8.42 14.23
CA ALA A 155 14.67 -8.80 14.54
C ALA A 155 15.13 -8.19 15.89
N ALA A 156 14.83 -6.91 16.14
CA ALA A 156 15.15 -6.26 17.41
C ALA A 156 14.47 -6.96 18.60
N TYR A 157 13.20 -7.37 18.47
CA TYR A 157 12.50 -8.10 19.52
C TYR A 157 13.09 -9.48 19.79
N VAL A 158 13.49 -10.22 18.75
CA VAL A 158 14.17 -11.51 18.90
C VAL A 158 15.51 -11.33 19.61
N VAL A 159 16.34 -10.38 19.18
CA VAL A 159 17.64 -10.09 19.80
C VAL A 159 17.46 -9.68 21.26
N GLY A 160 16.51 -8.79 21.55
CA GLY A 160 16.20 -8.36 22.92
C GLY A 160 15.72 -9.51 23.81
N PHE A 161 14.89 -10.41 23.29
CA PHE A 161 14.48 -11.60 24.03
C PHE A 161 15.66 -12.53 24.34
N LEU A 162 16.51 -12.83 23.35
CA LEU A 162 17.68 -13.69 23.51
C LEU A 162 18.66 -13.13 24.56
N ALA A 163 18.87 -11.80 24.57
CA ALA A 163 19.71 -11.13 25.55
C ALA A 163 19.17 -11.22 27.00
N THR A 164 17.89 -11.53 27.19
CA THR A 164 17.30 -11.72 28.53
C THR A 164 17.34 -13.17 29.00
N VAL A 165 17.67 -14.10 28.11
CA VAL A 165 17.70 -15.55 28.39
C VAL A 165 19.13 -16.09 28.46
N ALA A 166 20.07 -15.45 27.75
CA ALA A 166 21.51 -15.64 27.89
C ALA A 166 22.02 -15.04 29.21
#